data_AF-A0A7C3N162-F1
#
_entry.id   AF-A0A7C3N162-F1
#
_cell.length_a   1.000
_cell.length_b   1.000
_cell.length_c   1.000
_cell.angle_alpha   90.00
_cell.angle_beta   90.00
_cell.angle_gamma   90.00
#
_symmetry.space_group_name_H-M   'P 1'
#
loop_
_entity.id
_entity.type
_entity.pdbx_description
1 polymer ?
#
loop_
_entity_poly.entity_id
_entity_poly.type
_entity_poly.pdbx_seq_one_letter_code
_entity_poly.pdbx_strand_id
1 'polypeptide(L)'
;MEMREKFSTAPQGQERMLSYEEGKKLLEQAGILVAPFVVARDVASATEAGRTIGFPIVMKILSPDIVHKSDVGGVVTGLRDEGEVSQAFHRMMAQVRGKRPDARIDGVIIEKMIEGVEVAVGVTRDPQFGPVLMFGLGGIFIEVLKDISFRLIPIDPQDAEEMIEEVKGYPLIKGYRGRQGDLKSLRDLLLKVSNFITHHPEITEMDLNPVITSPSGSVVADIRIRISG
;
A
#
# COMPACT_ATOMS: atom_id res chain seq x y z
N MET A 1 3.80 -8.62 23.62
CA MET A 1 4.81 -9.69 23.70
C MET A 1 5.07 -10.28 22.32
N GLU A 2 4.04 -10.64 21.53
CA GLU A 2 4.20 -11.19 20.16
C GLU A 2 4.81 -10.23 19.11
N MET A 3 4.60 -8.91 19.19
CA MET A 3 5.10 -7.99 18.15
C MET A 3 6.64 -7.84 18.21
N ARG A 4 7.21 -7.67 19.42
CA ARG A 4 8.67 -7.58 19.63
C ARG A 4 9.42 -8.83 19.14
N GLU A 5 8.82 -10.02 19.22
CA GLU A 5 9.43 -11.25 18.71
C GLU A 5 9.56 -11.26 17.19
N LYS A 6 8.63 -10.61 16.46
CA LYS A 6 8.71 -10.53 14.98
C LYS A 6 9.73 -9.51 14.49
N PHE A 7 9.88 -8.41 15.22
CA PHE A 7 10.92 -7.42 14.96
C PHE A 7 12.33 -7.91 15.32
N SER A 8 12.46 -9.02 16.07
CA SER A 8 13.75 -9.59 16.54
C SER A 8 14.61 -10.28 15.46
N THR A 9 14.24 -10.19 14.19
CA THR A 9 14.90 -10.94 13.10
C THR A 9 15.73 -10.07 12.15
N ALA A 10 15.76 -8.75 12.33
CA ALA A 10 16.75 -7.91 11.66
C ALA A 10 18.08 -8.00 12.45
N PRO A 11 19.20 -8.41 11.82
CA PRO A 11 20.52 -8.29 12.45
C PRO A 11 20.74 -6.84 12.88
N GLN A 12 21.33 -6.63 14.06
CA GLN A 12 21.58 -5.30 14.61
C GLN A 12 22.28 -4.41 13.57
N GLY A 13 21.68 -3.27 13.24
CA GLY A 13 22.20 -2.35 12.21
C GLY A 13 21.94 -2.72 10.75
N GLN A 14 21.08 -3.72 10.46
CA GLN A 14 20.61 -4.01 9.10
C GLN A 14 19.13 -3.67 8.93
N GLU A 15 18.82 -2.98 7.83
CA GLU A 15 17.45 -2.77 7.41
C GLU A 15 16.89 -4.01 6.72
N ARG A 16 15.61 -4.29 6.97
CA ARG A 16 14.87 -5.37 6.33
C ARG A 16 13.52 -4.89 5.82
N MET A 17 13.18 -5.28 4.60
CA MET A 17 11.84 -5.15 4.07
C MET A 17 10.95 -6.28 4.60
N LEU A 18 9.77 -5.95 5.11
CA LEU A 18 8.77 -6.93 5.52
C LEU A 18 8.08 -7.56 4.31
N SER A 19 7.64 -8.82 4.46
CA SER A 19 6.74 -9.42 3.46
C SER A 19 5.37 -8.74 3.48
N TYR A 20 4.57 -8.95 2.43
CA TYR A 20 3.20 -8.45 2.36
C TYR A 20 2.34 -8.98 3.50
N GLU A 21 2.48 -10.27 3.84
CA GLU A 21 1.74 -10.90 4.93
C GLU A 21 2.16 -10.35 6.30
N GLU A 22 3.45 -10.10 6.49
CA GLU A 22 3.98 -9.45 7.70
C GLU A 22 3.45 -8.03 7.85
N GLY A 23 3.52 -7.23 6.79
CA GLY A 23 3.02 -5.85 6.76
C GLY A 23 1.51 -5.80 6.99
N LYS A 24 0.73 -6.64 6.31
CA LYS A 24 -0.72 -6.76 6.53
C LYS A 24 -1.04 -7.04 7.98
N LYS A 25 -0.41 -8.07 8.58
CA LYS A 25 -0.68 -8.46 9.96
C LYS A 25 -0.36 -7.32 10.94
N LEU A 26 0.72 -6.55 10.70
CA LEU A 26 1.05 -5.39 11.52
C LEU A 26 0.00 -4.28 11.40
N LEU A 27 -0.42 -3.93 10.19
CA LEU A 27 -1.43 -2.90 9.97
C LEU A 27 -2.79 -3.31 10.56
N GLU A 28 -3.21 -4.58 10.40
CA GLU A 28 -4.45 -5.10 11.00
C GLU A 28 -4.41 -5.01 12.53
N GLN A 29 -3.26 -5.29 13.15
CA GLN A 29 -3.07 -5.12 14.60
C GLN A 29 -3.14 -3.65 15.05
N ALA A 30 -2.77 -2.71 14.17
CA ALA A 30 -2.96 -1.27 14.38
C ALA A 30 -4.40 -0.79 14.11
N GLY A 31 -5.32 -1.70 13.75
CA GLY A 31 -6.69 -1.37 13.37
C GLY A 31 -6.80 -0.66 12.03
N ILE A 32 -5.79 -0.80 11.16
CA ILE A 32 -5.75 -0.26 9.80
C ILE A 32 -6.31 -1.31 8.85
N LEU A 33 -7.31 -0.93 8.06
CA LEU A 33 -7.96 -1.82 7.11
C LEU A 33 -7.08 -2.02 5.87
N VAL A 34 -6.73 -3.27 5.59
CA VAL A 34 -5.98 -3.67 4.40
C VAL A 34 -6.88 -4.47 3.48
N ALA A 35 -6.79 -4.23 2.17
CA ALA A 35 -7.52 -4.97 1.16
C ALA A 35 -7.20 -6.48 1.27
N PRO A 36 -8.20 -7.37 1.23
CA PRO A 36 -7.95 -8.79 1.15
C PRO A 36 -7.11 -9.12 -0.09
N PHE A 37 -6.06 -9.89 0.11
CA PHE A 37 -5.22 -10.40 -0.97
C PHE A 37 -4.85 -11.86 -0.76
N VAL A 38 -4.49 -12.51 -1.86
CA VAL A 38 -3.92 -13.85 -1.90
C VAL A 38 -2.64 -13.82 -2.72
N VAL A 39 -1.58 -14.44 -2.20
CA VAL A 39 -0.35 -14.68 -2.96
C VAL A 39 -0.49 -15.98 -3.75
N ALA A 40 -0.40 -15.87 -5.07
CA ALA A 40 -0.46 -17.00 -6.00
C ALA A 40 0.89 -17.20 -6.69
N ARG A 41 1.38 -18.45 -6.71
CA ARG A 41 2.70 -18.79 -7.29
C ARG A 41 2.59 -19.37 -8.69
N ASP A 42 1.38 -19.70 -9.11
CA ASP A 42 1.08 -20.27 -10.42
C ASP A 42 -0.30 -19.80 -10.91
N VAL A 43 -0.60 -20.09 -12.18
CA VAL A 43 -1.86 -19.68 -12.82
C VAL A 43 -3.09 -20.33 -12.20
N ALA A 44 -2.95 -21.55 -11.65
CA ALA A 44 -4.05 -22.27 -11.04
C ALA A 44 -4.47 -21.61 -9.72
N SER A 45 -3.50 -21.32 -8.84
CA SER A 45 -3.69 -20.58 -7.59
C SER A 45 -4.16 -19.15 -7.83
N ALA A 46 -3.71 -18.48 -8.89
CA ALA A 46 -4.18 -17.14 -9.24
C ALA A 46 -5.65 -17.13 -9.65
N THR A 47 -6.06 -18.11 -10.47
CA THR A 47 -7.45 -18.29 -10.89
C THR A 47 -8.36 -18.61 -9.70
N GLU A 48 -7.93 -19.53 -8.82
CA GLU A 48 -8.68 -19.89 -7.60
C GLU A 48 -8.82 -18.72 -6.63
N ALA A 49 -7.77 -17.92 -6.47
CA ALA A 49 -7.81 -16.68 -5.69
C ALA A 49 -8.85 -15.70 -6.26
N GLY A 50 -8.93 -15.56 -7.59
CA GLY A 50 -9.93 -14.75 -8.26
C GLY A 50 -11.37 -15.17 -7.93
N ARG A 51 -11.65 -16.49 -7.92
CA ARG A 51 -12.95 -17.03 -7.50
C ARG A 51 -13.27 -16.72 -6.04
N THR A 52 -12.29 -16.92 -5.17
CA THR A 52 -12.44 -16.76 -3.71
C THR A 52 -12.67 -15.29 -3.32
N ILE A 53 -11.92 -14.37 -3.93
CA ILE A 53 -12.03 -12.93 -3.67
C ILE A 53 -13.26 -12.33 -4.37
N GLY A 54 -13.62 -12.86 -5.54
CA GLY A 54 -14.71 -12.39 -6.38
C GLY A 54 -14.30 -11.24 -7.29
N PHE A 55 -14.70 -11.33 -8.56
CA PHE A 55 -14.38 -10.37 -9.62
C PHE A 55 -15.14 -9.02 -9.49
N PRO A 56 -14.63 -7.91 -10.09
CA PRO A 56 -13.32 -7.81 -10.73
C PRO A 56 -12.17 -7.78 -9.70
N ILE A 57 -11.00 -8.27 -10.13
CA ILE A 57 -9.77 -8.31 -9.31
C ILE A 57 -8.63 -7.53 -9.96
N VAL A 58 -7.60 -7.24 -9.16
CA VAL A 58 -6.30 -6.73 -9.62
C VAL A 58 -5.24 -7.81 -9.40
N MET A 59 -4.34 -7.94 -10.37
CA MET A 59 -3.15 -8.80 -10.28
C MET A 59 -1.90 -7.92 -10.26
N LYS A 60 -1.01 -8.12 -9.29
CA LYS A 60 0.26 -7.41 -9.16
C LYS A 60 1.42 -8.40 -9.08
N ILE A 61 2.55 -8.10 -9.70
CA ILE A 61 3.76 -8.91 -9.56
C ILE A 61 4.27 -8.84 -8.12
N LEU A 62 4.61 -10.00 -7.54
CA LEU A 62 5.28 -10.08 -6.25
C LEU A 62 6.76 -10.35 -6.49
N SER A 63 7.58 -9.31 -6.29
CA SER A 63 9.02 -9.41 -6.43
C SER A 63 9.72 -8.38 -5.54
N PRO A 64 10.67 -8.80 -4.69
CA PRO A 64 11.48 -7.87 -3.90
C PRO A 64 12.44 -7.02 -4.74
N ASP A 65 12.70 -7.41 -5.98
CA ASP A 65 13.63 -6.72 -6.88
C ASP A 65 12.90 -5.72 -7.82
N ILE A 66 11.56 -5.65 -7.73
CA ILE A 66 10.70 -4.81 -8.56
C ILE A 66 9.84 -3.92 -7.65
N VAL A 67 10.33 -2.72 -7.40
CA VAL A 67 9.62 -1.70 -6.62
C VAL A 67 8.49 -1.07 -7.44
N HIS A 68 8.81 -0.56 -8.63
CA HIS A 68 7.83 0.04 -9.55
C HIS A 68 7.20 -1.02 -10.46
N LYS A 69 6.16 -1.68 -9.94
CA LYS A 69 5.48 -2.78 -10.61
C LYS A 69 4.90 -2.39 -11.98
N SER A 70 4.29 -1.21 -12.08
CA SER A 70 3.64 -0.72 -13.29
C SER A 70 4.63 -0.57 -14.47
N ASP A 71 5.85 -0.10 -14.22
CA ASP A 71 6.87 0.14 -15.24
C ASP A 71 7.28 -1.12 -16.00
N VAL A 72 7.18 -2.27 -15.33
CA VAL A 72 7.51 -3.57 -15.90
C VAL A 72 6.29 -4.33 -16.43
N GLY A 73 5.10 -3.71 -16.45
CA GLY A 73 3.83 -4.39 -16.77
C GLY A 73 3.37 -5.35 -15.66
N GLY A 74 3.87 -5.16 -14.44
CA GLY A 74 3.59 -5.98 -13.27
C GLY A 74 2.30 -5.59 -12.54
N VAL A 75 1.38 -4.86 -13.17
CA VAL A 75 0.05 -4.55 -12.61
C VAL A 75 -0.98 -4.70 -13.73
N VAL A 76 -2.02 -5.49 -13.48
CA VAL A 76 -3.16 -5.66 -14.38
C VAL A 76 -4.44 -5.52 -13.55
N THR A 77 -5.25 -4.52 -13.88
CA THR A 77 -6.51 -4.22 -13.17
C THR A 77 -7.72 -4.69 -13.99
N GLY A 78 -8.88 -4.80 -13.34
CA GLY A 78 -10.15 -5.03 -14.04
C GLY A 78 -10.30 -6.42 -14.64
N LEU A 79 -9.66 -7.44 -14.05
CA LEU A 79 -9.82 -8.83 -14.47
C LEU A 79 -11.18 -9.35 -13.98
N ARG A 80 -12.05 -9.73 -14.91
CA ARG A 80 -13.49 -9.97 -14.69
C ARG A 80 -13.86 -11.45 -14.61
N ASP A 81 -12.98 -12.32 -15.07
CA ASP A 81 -13.18 -13.76 -15.03
C ASP A 81 -11.84 -14.51 -15.01
N GLU A 82 -11.95 -15.83 -14.83
CA GLU A 82 -10.83 -16.77 -14.78
C GLU A 82 -9.99 -16.79 -16.06
N GLY A 83 -10.63 -16.63 -17.21
CA GLY A 83 -9.97 -16.59 -18.51
C GLY A 83 -9.09 -15.36 -18.65
N GLU A 84 -9.61 -14.19 -18.25
CA GLU A 84 -8.85 -12.95 -18.18
C GLU A 84 -7.67 -13.08 -17.19
N VAL A 85 -7.87 -13.70 -16.02
CA VAL A 85 -6.80 -13.96 -15.02
C VAL A 85 -5.69 -14.83 -15.61
N SER A 86 -6.04 -15.97 -16.23
CA SER A 86 -5.06 -16.89 -16.81
C SER A 86 -4.23 -16.21 -17.90
N GLN A 87 -4.89 -15.49 -18.81
CA GLN A 87 -4.20 -14.75 -19.87
C GLN A 87 -3.31 -13.64 -19.30
N ALA A 88 -3.80 -12.88 -18.31
CA ALA A 88 -3.03 -11.82 -17.67
C ALA A 88 -1.79 -12.36 -16.96
N PHE A 89 -1.90 -13.50 -16.26
CA PHE A 89 -0.78 -14.15 -15.59
C PHE A 89 0.34 -14.48 -16.58
N HIS A 90 0.03 -15.18 -17.67
CA HIS A 90 1.04 -15.55 -18.67
C HIS A 90 1.67 -14.33 -19.35
N ARG A 91 0.85 -13.32 -19.72
CA ARG A 91 1.35 -12.09 -20.32
C ARG A 91 2.26 -11.32 -19.36
N MET A 92 1.86 -11.14 -18.11
CA MET A 92 2.64 -10.45 -17.08
C MET A 92 3.99 -11.15 -16.86
N MET A 93 3.99 -12.47 -16.65
CA MET A 93 5.21 -13.23 -16.41
C MET A 93 6.19 -13.15 -17.59
N ALA A 94 5.70 -13.17 -18.82
CA ALA A 94 6.53 -12.99 -20.01
C ALA A 94 7.11 -11.57 -20.10
N GLN A 95 6.30 -10.54 -19.88
CA GLN A 95 6.73 -9.14 -19.94
C GLN A 95 7.75 -8.80 -18.84
N VAL A 96 7.48 -9.20 -17.60
CA VAL A 96 8.35 -8.91 -16.47
C VAL A 96 9.71 -9.61 -16.65
N ARG A 97 9.72 -10.90 -17.03
CA ARG A 97 10.98 -11.62 -17.31
C ARG A 97 11.75 -11.03 -18.49
N GLY A 98 11.06 -10.52 -19.51
CA GLY A 98 11.70 -9.84 -20.64
C GLY A 98 12.38 -8.53 -20.25
N LYS A 99 11.76 -7.74 -19.35
CA LYS A 99 12.30 -6.45 -18.89
C LYS A 99 13.29 -6.57 -17.74
N ARG A 100 13.14 -7.57 -16.87
CA ARG A 100 13.92 -7.80 -15.66
C ARG A 100 14.29 -9.28 -15.55
N PRO A 101 15.21 -9.78 -16.39
CA PRO A 101 15.54 -11.21 -16.46
C PRO A 101 16.14 -11.75 -15.15
N ASP A 102 16.86 -10.92 -14.41
CA ASP A 102 17.54 -11.31 -13.16
C ASP A 102 16.68 -11.09 -11.91
N ALA A 103 15.45 -10.58 -12.04
CA ALA A 103 14.59 -10.34 -10.90
C ALA A 103 14.03 -11.64 -10.34
N ARG A 104 14.15 -11.83 -9.02
CA ARG A 104 13.44 -12.86 -8.27
C ARG A 104 11.95 -12.56 -8.29
N ILE A 105 11.15 -13.47 -8.81
CA ILE A 105 9.68 -13.38 -8.82
C ILE A 105 9.14 -14.44 -7.87
N ASP A 106 8.48 -14.00 -6.80
CA ASP A 106 7.93 -14.89 -5.77
C ASP A 106 6.46 -15.27 -6.06
N GLY A 107 5.85 -14.65 -7.08
CA GLY A 107 4.50 -14.94 -7.56
C GLY A 107 3.76 -13.69 -8.02
N VAL A 108 2.45 -13.70 -7.86
CA VAL A 108 1.56 -12.54 -8.03
C VAL A 108 0.66 -12.37 -6.80
N ILE A 109 0.28 -11.15 -6.53
CA ILE A 109 -0.76 -10.78 -5.56
C ILE A 109 -2.07 -10.65 -6.33
N ILE A 110 -3.10 -11.36 -5.88
CA ILE A 110 -4.48 -11.23 -6.33
C ILE A 110 -5.26 -10.50 -5.25
N GLU A 111 -5.87 -9.38 -5.58
CA GLU A 111 -6.61 -8.53 -4.63
C GLU A 111 -7.94 -8.08 -5.22
N LYS A 112 -8.89 -7.73 -4.35
CA LYS A 112 -10.17 -7.18 -4.81
C LYS A 112 -9.93 -5.83 -5.49
N MET A 113 -10.54 -5.60 -6.66
CA MET A 113 -10.55 -4.27 -7.25
C MET A 113 -11.54 -3.39 -6.48
N ILE A 114 -11.02 -2.33 -5.86
CA ILE A 114 -11.80 -1.37 -5.08
C ILE A 114 -11.79 -0.05 -5.84
N GLU A 115 -12.96 0.54 -6.04
CA GLU A 115 -13.09 1.86 -6.68
C GLU A 115 -13.06 2.96 -5.62
N GLY A 116 -12.36 4.04 -5.92
CA GLY A 116 -12.28 5.20 -5.03
C GLY A 116 -11.29 6.25 -5.52
N VAL A 117 -11.06 7.24 -4.67
CA VAL A 117 -9.98 8.21 -4.84
C VAL A 117 -8.71 7.57 -4.26
N GLU A 118 -7.64 7.52 -5.04
CA GLU A 118 -6.35 7.03 -4.56
C GLU A 118 -5.61 8.15 -3.82
N VAL A 119 -5.11 7.84 -2.62
CA VAL A 119 -4.22 8.67 -1.82
C VAL A 119 -3.01 7.83 -1.41
N ALA A 120 -1.96 8.46 -0.90
CA ALA A 120 -0.83 7.77 -0.29
C ALA A 120 -0.59 8.29 1.12
N VAL A 121 -0.11 7.38 1.98
CA VAL A 121 0.35 7.70 3.33
C VAL A 121 1.74 7.12 3.48
N GLY A 122 2.72 7.98 3.73
CA GLY A 122 4.12 7.59 3.88
C GLY A 122 4.68 7.99 5.24
N VAL A 123 5.63 7.24 5.76
CA VAL A 123 6.40 7.57 6.95
C VAL A 123 7.87 7.35 6.65
N THR A 124 8.69 8.32 7.00
CA THR A 124 10.14 8.22 6.98
C THR A 124 10.72 8.75 8.28
N ARG A 125 11.94 8.36 8.63
CA ARG A 125 12.65 8.95 9.78
C ARG A 125 13.70 9.92 9.28
N ASP A 126 13.49 11.19 9.61
CA ASP A 126 14.49 12.22 9.42
C ASP A 126 15.55 12.16 10.54
N PRO A 127 16.86 12.27 10.22
CA PRO A 127 17.92 12.21 11.22
C PRO A 127 17.87 13.30 12.30
N GLN A 128 17.27 14.47 12.01
CA GLN A 128 17.20 15.60 12.92
C GLN A 128 15.84 15.68 13.62
N PHE A 129 14.76 15.43 12.88
CA PHE A 129 13.39 15.66 13.37
C PHE A 129 12.67 14.38 13.82
N GLY A 130 13.23 13.20 13.55
CA GLY A 130 12.59 11.93 13.88
C GLY A 130 11.51 11.53 12.85
N PRO A 131 10.47 10.79 13.25
CA PRO A 131 9.48 10.27 12.31
C PRO A 131 8.62 11.39 11.70
N VAL A 132 8.53 11.41 10.38
CA VAL A 132 7.75 12.35 9.58
C VAL A 132 6.66 11.59 8.82
N LEU A 133 5.41 12.00 9.02
CA LEU A 133 4.25 11.52 8.27
C LEU A 133 4.06 12.36 7.00
N MET A 134 3.78 11.69 5.90
CA MET A 134 3.44 12.27 4.60
C MET A 134 2.03 11.82 4.20
N PHE A 135 1.25 12.75 3.67
CA PHE A 135 -0.04 12.47 3.03
C PHE A 135 -0.08 13.13 1.65
N GLY A 136 -0.69 12.47 0.67
CA GLY A 136 -0.80 13.01 -0.69
C GLY A 136 -1.84 12.30 -1.55
N LEU A 137 -2.19 12.90 -2.68
CA LEU A 137 -3.06 12.26 -3.67
C LEU A 137 -2.26 11.22 -4.49
N GLY A 138 -2.79 10.01 -4.63
CA GLY A 138 -2.11 8.86 -5.25
C GLY A 138 -1.80 9.03 -6.74
N GLY A 139 -1.01 8.12 -7.29
CA GLY A 139 -0.64 8.10 -8.71
C GLY A 139 0.25 9.26 -9.14
N ILE A 140 0.00 9.82 -10.33
CA ILE A 140 0.84 10.88 -10.94
C ILE A 140 0.96 12.15 -10.07
N PHE A 141 0.03 12.35 -9.14
CA PHE A 141 -0.05 13.57 -8.32
C PHE A 141 1.08 13.63 -7.27
N ILE A 142 1.57 12.49 -6.78
CA ILE A 142 2.78 12.44 -5.93
C ILE A 142 4.04 12.58 -6.79
N GLU A 143 4.16 11.82 -7.87
CA GLU A 143 5.41 11.71 -8.64
C GLU A 143 5.75 12.98 -9.42
N VAL A 144 4.73 13.63 -10.02
CA VAL A 144 4.92 14.76 -10.94
C VAL A 144 4.53 16.08 -10.27
N LEU A 145 3.43 16.11 -9.53
CA LEU A 145 2.85 17.36 -9.01
C LEU A 145 3.30 17.69 -7.58
N LYS A 146 3.96 16.74 -6.89
CA LYS A 146 4.43 16.86 -5.50
C LYS A 146 3.32 17.38 -4.58
N ASP A 147 2.10 16.89 -4.80
CA ASP A 147 0.91 17.32 -4.07
C ASP A 147 0.79 16.57 -2.74
N ILE A 148 1.60 16.99 -1.78
CA ILE A 148 1.82 16.30 -0.51
C ILE A 148 1.88 17.30 0.65
N SER A 149 1.48 16.85 1.84
CA SER A 149 1.63 17.53 3.11
C SER A 149 2.45 16.68 4.08
N PHE A 150 3.11 17.33 5.04
CA PHE A 150 3.95 16.68 6.04
C PHE A 150 3.62 17.14 7.45
N ARG A 151 3.76 16.24 8.42
CA ARG A 151 3.75 16.54 9.86
C ARG A 151 4.77 15.67 10.58
N LEU A 152 5.32 16.17 11.69
CA LEU A 152 6.10 15.34 12.61
C LEU A 152 5.16 14.45 13.41
N ILE A 153 5.57 13.21 13.65
CA ILE A 153 4.83 12.27 14.51
C ILE A 153 5.29 12.48 15.97
N PRO A 154 4.37 12.51 16.96
CA PRO A 154 2.93 12.25 16.85
C PRO A 154 2.12 13.46 16.37
N ILE A 155 1.11 13.18 15.53
CA ILE A 155 0.09 14.16 15.11
C ILE A 155 -1.16 14.07 16.00
N ASP A 156 -1.91 15.17 16.07
CA ASP A 156 -3.24 15.23 16.67
C ASP A 156 -4.39 15.25 15.62
N PRO A 157 -5.68 15.22 16.03
CA PRO A 157 -6.78 15.24 15.08
C PRO A 157 -6.88 16.48 14.19
N GLN A 158 -6.40 17.62 14.66
CA GLN A 158 -6.36 18.86 13.89
C GLN A 158 -5.25 18.79 12.84
N ASP A 159 -4.07 18.30 13.20
CA ASP A 159 -3.00 18.03 12.23
C ASP A 159 -3.48 17.12 11.10
N ALA A 160 -4.17 16.02 11.43
CA ALA A 160 -4.69 15.09 10.43
C ALA A 160 -5.71 15.73 9.48
N GLU A 161 -6.54 16.64 9.98
CA GLU A 161 -7.50 17.38 9.19
C GLU A 161 -6.79 18.38 8.26
N GLU A 162 -5.88 19.19 8.80
CA GLU A 162 -5.10 20.16 8.03
C GLU A 162 -4.26 19.48 6.95
N MET A 163 -3.59 18.36 7.26
CA MET A 163 -2.83 17.59 6.27
C MET A 163 -3.66 17.20 5.05
N ILE A 164 -4.92 16.83 5.26
CA ILE A 164 -5.83 16.42 4.18
C ILE A 164 -6.30 17.64 3.37
N GLU A 165 -6.51 18.79 4.02
CA GLU A 165 -6.97 20.02 3.35
C GLU A 165 -5.86 20.76 2.61
N GLU A 166 -4.61 20.59 3.03
CA GLU A 166 -3.42 21.23 2.44
C GLU A 166 -3.10 20.74 1.02
N VAL A 167 -3.49 19.52 0.66
CA VAL A 167 -3.21 18.99 -0.69
C VAL A 167 -4.14 19.66 -1.71
N LYS A 168 -3.58 20.09 -2.84
CA LYS A 168 -4.30 20.72 -3.95
C LYS A 168 -5.40 19.81 -4.50
N GLY A 169 -5.21 18.49 -4.40
CA GLY A 169 -6.14 17.43 -4.74
C GLY A 169 -7.31 17.27 -3.76
N TYR A 170 -7.36 18.00 -2.64
CA TYR A 170 -8.44 17.92 -1.66
C TYR A 170 -9.86 17.98 -2.26
N PRO A 171 -10.17 18.82 -3.27
CA PRO A 171 -11.48 18.81 -3.92
C PRO A 171 -11.88 17.45 -4.52
N LEU A 172 -10.92 16.64 -4.98
CA LEU A 172 -11.19 15.30 -5.50
C LEU A 172 -11.57 14.33 -4.37
N ILE A 173 -10.94 14.47 -3.21
CA ILE A 173 -11.25 13.68 -2.01
C ILE A 173 -12.62 14.10 -1.46
N LYS A 174 -12.87 15.41 -1.36
CA LYS A 174 -14.14 15.95 -0.85
C LYS A 174 -15.33 15.62 -1.74
N GLY A 175 -15.12 15.54 -3.05
CA GLY A 175 -16.14 15.10 -4.00
C GLY A 175 -16.03 15.80 -5.34
N TYR A 176 -15.83 15.01 -6.40
CA TYR A 176 -15.84 15.48 -7.78
C TYR A 176 -16.43 14.42 -8.71
N ARG A 177 -17.43 14.79 -9.53
CA ARG A 177 -18.10 13.91 -10.52
C ARG A 177 -18.57 12.55 -9.95
N GLY A 178 -19.17 12.56 -8.77
CA GLY A 178 -19.73 11.35 -8.14
C GLY A 178 -18.69 10.44 -7.48
N ARG A 179 -17.40 10.84 -7.46
CA ARG A 179 -16.36 10.19 -6.66
C ARG A 179 -16.05 11.08 -5.46
N GLN A 180 -16.12 10.52 -4.27
CA GLN A 180 -15.73 11.16 -3.01
C GLN A 180 -15.10 10.11 -2.11
N GLY A 181 -14.10 10.53 -1.33
CA GLY A 181 -13.55 9.74 -0.25
C GLY A 181 -14.38 9.88 1.03
N ASP A 182 -14.02 9.10 2.04
CA ASP A 182 -14.50 9.27 3.40
C ASP A 182 -13.41 9.98 4.22
N LEU A 183 -13.56 11.30 4.37
CA LEU A 183 -12.65 12.16 5.13
C LEU A 183 -12.46 11.71 6.58
N LYS A 184 -13.52 11.17 7.22
CA LYS A 184 -13.43 10.70 8.60
C LYS A 184 -12.52 9.47 8.67
N SER A 185 -12.68 8.54 7.73
CA SER A 185 -11.83 7.34 7.67
C SER A 185 -10.37 7.67 7.35
N LEU A 186 -10.10 8.69 6.53
CA LEU A 186 -8.74 9.14 6.25
C LEU A 186 -8.08 9.77 7.48
N ARG A 187 -8.79 10.63 8.20
CA ARG A 187 -8.29 11.20 9.46
C ARG A 187 -7.96 10.11 10.48
N ASP A 188 -8.86 9.13 10.64
CA ASP A 188 -8.64 7.98 11.52
C ASP A 188 -7.43 7.15 11.10
N LEU A 189 -7.23 6.94 9.79
CA LEU A 189 -6.04 6.26 9.25
C LEU A 189 -4.75 7.02 9.62
N LEU A 190 -4.68 8.33 9.40
CA LEU A 190 -3.50 9.13 9.71
C LEU A 190 -3.15 9.09 11.21
N LEU A 191 -4.17 9.21 12.06
CA LEU A 191 -4.00 9.09 13.51
C LEU A 191 -3.53 7.69 13.93
N LYS A 192 -4.08 6.63 13.33
CA LYS A 192 -3.63 5.25 13.58
C LYS A 192 -2.19 5.03 13.15
N VAL A 193 -1.79 5.54 11.99
CA VAL A 193 -0.40 5.47 11.52
C VAL A 193 0.52 6.23 12.47
N SER A 194 0.19 7.46 12.84
CA SER A 194 0.93 8.26 13.83
C SER A 194 1.12 7.51 15.16
N ASN A 195 0.03 6.99 15.72
CA ASN A 195 0.08 6.21 16.95
C ASN A 195 0.91 4.93 16.80
N PHE A 196 0.76 4.21 15.68
CA PHE A 196 1.49 2.99 15.41
C PHE A 196 3.00 3.24 15.34
N ILE A 197 3.46 4.22 14.57
CA ILE A 197 4.87 4.56 14.44
C ILE A 197 5.47 5.05 15.77
N THR A 198 4.69 5.76 16.59
CA THR A 198 5.13 6.20 17.93
C THR A 198 5.49 5.01 18.83
N HIS A 199 4.79 3.89 18.70
CA HIS A 199 5.01 2.68 19.51
C HIS A 199 5.98 1.68 18.88
N HIS A 200 6.39 1.91 17.63
CA HIS A 200 7.26 1.02 16.84
C HIS A 200 8.47 1.78 16.28
N PRO A 201 9.44 2.18 17.15
CA PRO A 201 10.66 2.87 16.74
C PRO A 201 11.49 2.11 15.71
N GLU A 202 11.37 0.78 15.67
CA GLU A 202 12.01 -0.12 14.73
C GLU A 202 11.55 0.07 13.28
N ILE A 203 10.39 0.67 13.02
CA ILE A 203 9.93 0.98 11.66
C ILE A 203 10.65 2.24 11.19
N THR A 204 11.48 2.11 10.14
CA THR A 204 12.24 3.22 9.55
C THR A 204 11.53 3.84 8.35
N GLU A 205 10.75 3.05 7.62
CA GLU A 205 9.96 3.48 6.46
C GLU A 205 8.62 2.74 6.44
N MET A 206 7.54 3.46 6.14
CA MET A 206 6.24 2.88 5.78
C MET A 206 5.72 3.60 4.54
N ASP A 207 5.24 2.85 3.55
CA ASP A 207 4.62 3.39 2.35
C ASP A 207 3.32 2.62 2.10
N LEU A 208 2.20 3.30 2.30
CA LEU A 208 0.84 2.82 2.05
C LEU A 208 0.38 3.50 0.75
N ASN A 209 0.61 2.85 -0.39
CA ASN A 209 0.38 3.47 -1.69
C ASN A 209 0.02 2.45 -2.79
N PRO A 210 -1.25 2.36 -3.22
CA PRO A 210 -2.32 3.30 -2.87
C PRO A 210 -3.06 2.92 -1.58
N VAL A 211 -3.60 3.94 -0.92
CA VAL A 211 -4.79 3.85 -0.07
C VAL A 211 -5.97 4.30 -0.92
N ILE A 212 -7.02 3.50 -0.97
CA ILE A 212 -8.23 3.80 -1.74
C ILE A 212 -9.28 4.31 -0.75
N THR A 213 -9.76 5.54 -0.96
CA THR A 213 -10.84 6.11 -0.17
C THR A 213 -12.12 6.22 -0.98
N SER A 214 -13.24 5.83 -0.36
CA SER A 214 -14.58 5.83 -0.97
C SER A 214 -15.60 6.24 0.11
N PRO A 215 -16.88 6.42 -0.23
CA PRO A 215 -17.91 6.70 0.78
C PRO A 215 -18.06 5.58 1.83
N SER A 216 -17.53 4.38 1.55
CA SER A 216 -17.56 3.24 2.47
C SER A 216 -16.37 3.17 3.43
N GLY A 217 -15.43 4.11 3.31
CA GLY A 217 -14.20 4.15 4.11
C GLY A 217 -12.93 4.12 3.26
N SER A 218 -11.80 4.02 3.97
CA SER A 218 -10.46 3.97 3.38
C SER A 218 -9.81 2.60 3.62
N VAL A 219 -9.15 2.08 2.60
CA VAL A 219 -8.52 0.76 2.60
C VAL A 219 -7.15 0.82 1.96
N VAL A 220 -6.16 0.22 2.63
CA VAL A 220 -4.80 0.11 2.11
C VAL A 220 -4.75 -1.00 1.06
N ALA A 221 -4.35 -0.68 -0.16
CA ALA A 221 -4.29 -1.63 -1.28
C ALA A 221 -2.87 -2.08 -1.61
N ASP A 222 -1.84 -1.37 -1.16
CA ASP A 222 -0.45 -1.82 -1.28
C ASP A 222 0.35 -1.34 -0.07
N ILE A 223 1.31 -2.15 0.38
CA ILE A 223 2.05 -1.98 1.62
C ILE A 223 3.53 -2.23 1.37
N ARG A 224 4.36 -1.30 1.80
CA ARG A 224 5.81 -1.49 1.96
C ARG A 224 6.23 -1.00 3.33
N ILE A 225 6.87 -1.84 4.13
CA ILE A 225 7.34 -1.48 5.48
C ILE A 225 8.78 -1.97 5.64
N ARG A 226 9.64 -1.04 6.06
CA ARG A 226 11.05 -1.30 6.36
C ARG A 226 11.28 -1.17 7.86
N ILE A 227 12.04 -2.10 8.40
CA ILE A 227 12.42 -2.13 9.81
C ILE A 227 13.94 -2.16 9.98
N SER A 228 14.43 -1.69 11.13
CA SER A 228 15.81 -1.82 11.59
C SER A 228 15.87 -2.46 12.98
N GLY A 229 16.90 -3.29 13.21
CA GLY A 229 17.17 -3.94 14.51
C GLY A 229 18.19 -3.21 15.37
#